data_AF-A0A7X7R4L1-F1
#
_entry.id   AF-A0A7X7R4L1-F1
#
_cell.length_a   1.000
_cell.length_b   1.000
_cell.length_c   1.000
_cell.angle_alpha   90.00
_cell.angle_beta   90.00
_cell.angle_gamma   90.00
#
_symmetry.space_group_name_H-M   'P 1'
#
loop_
_entity.id
_entity.type
_entity.pdbx_description
1 polymer ?
#
loop_
_entity_poly.entity_id
_entity_poly.type
_entity_poly.pdbx_seq_one_letter_code
_entity_poly.pdbx_strand_id
1 'polypeptide(L)'
;MLGKLNPAQVLVVGFSVIIIIGSVLLSLPIAVENGQINFLTSFFTATSALCVTGLVLVDTGTYWTPFGQVIIMLLFQVGGLGIMSFAAFLAFILGRRINLKERLTMQYSLNKSSLGGIVNVFKYLLIFSFIIELAGAIALFIYWYPSMGAGKALWYGVFHSISAFNNAGFDLFGNFASLTGFTGDAMLAITISALLLIGGL
;
A
#
# COMPACT_ATOMS: atom_id res chain seq x y z
N MET A 1 -19.54 21.11 3.39
CA MET A 1 -19.54 20.19 4.55
C MET A 1 -18.15 19.95 5.15
N LEU A 2 -17.07 19.80 4.38
CA LEU A 2 -15.71 19.53 4.91
C LEU A 2 -15.04 20.70 5.67
N GLY A 3 -15.57 21.93 5.59
CA GLY A 3 -14.93 23.12 6.16
C GLY A 3 -14.96 23.23 7.70
N LYS A 4 -15.82 22.44 8.39
CA LYS A 4 -16.04 22.48 9.85
C LYS A 4 -15.41 21.30 10.60
N LEU A 5 -14.81 20.33 9.91
CA LEU A 5 -14.26 19.13 10.54
C LEU A 5 -12.87 19.42 11.15
N ASN A 6 -12.61 18.88 12.34
CA ASN A 6 -11.28 18.89 12.96
C ASN A 6 -10.37 17.87 12.23
N PRO A 7 -9.04 18.09 12.09
CA PRO A 7 -8.06 17.13 11.60
C PRO A 7 -8.35 15.64 11.82
N ALA A 8 -8.67 15.21 13.04
CA ALA A 8 -8.98 13.81 13.33
C ALA A 8 -10.21 13.30 12.55
N GLN A 9 -11.27 14.10 12.45
CA GLN A 9 -12.48 13.75 11.69
C GLN A 9 -12.20 13.72 10.19
N VAL A 10 -11.31 14.59 9.69
CA VAL A 10 -10.88 14.58 8.29
C VAL A 10 -10.17 13.27 7.95
N LEU A 11 -9.30 12.78 8.84
CA LEU A 11 -8.63 11.49 8.67
C LEU A 11 -9.63 10.34 8.66
N VAL A 12 -10.53 10.26 9.65
CA VAL A 12 -11.54 9.18 9.73
C VAL A 12 -12.40 9.13 8.47
N VAL A 13 -12.93 10.28 8.04
CA VAL A 13 -13.75 10.36 6.81
C VAL A 13 -12.91 9.99 5.58
N GLY A 14 -11.66 10.43 5.51
CA GLY A 14 -10.74 10.08 4.43
C GLY A 14 -10.51 8.58 4.32
N PHE A 15 -10.18 7.91 5.42
CA PHE A 15 -10.04 6.46 5.49
C PHE A 15 -11.33 5.75 5.07
N SER A 16 -12.48 6.14 5.64
CA SER A 16 -13.77 5.52 5.29
C SER A 16 -14.10 5.64 3.80
N VAL A 17 -13.86 6.80 3.19
CA VAL A 17 -14.11 7.02 1.75
C VAL A 17 -13.22 6.13 0.90
N ILE A 18 -11.91 6.02 1.22
CA ILE A 18 -10.98 5.19 0.44
C ILE A 18 -11.33 3.70 0.59
N ILE A 19 -11.71 3.25 1.79
CA ILE A 19 -12.18 1.87 2.00
C ILE A 19 -13.41 1.59 1.15
N ILE A 20 -14.41 2.46 1.15
CA ILE A 20 -15.63 2.29 0.36
C ILE A 20 -15.30 2.23 -1.14
N ILE A 21 -14.47 3.15 -1.64
CA ILE A 21 -14.04 3.16 -3.05
C ILE A 21 -13.31 1.85 -3.39
N GLY A 22 -12.34 1.44 -2.56
CA GLY A 22 -11.62 0.18 -2.74
C GLY A 22 -12.54 -1.04 -2.75
N SER A 23 -13.53 -1.06 -1.86
CA SER A 23 -14.53 -2.13 -1.77
C SER A 23 -15.38 -2.22 -3.02
N VAL A 24 -15.81 -1.09 -3.57
CA VAL A 24 -16.58 -1.03 -4.83
C VAL A 24 -15.72 -1.50 -6.00
N LEU A 25 -14.47 -1.03 -6.10
CA LEU A 25 -13.56 -1.42 -7.18
C LEU A 25 -13.22 -2.92 -7.14
N LEU A 26 -12.99 -3.47 -5.95
CA LEU A 26 -12.77 -4.92 -5.77
C LEU A 26 -14.04 -5.75 -5.99
N SER A 27 -15.22 -5.14 -5.88
CA SER A 27 -16.49 -5.83 -6.18
C SER A 27 -16.84 -5.81 -7.68
N LEU A 28 -15.96 -5.29 -8.54
CA LEU A 28 -16.17 -5.36 -9.99
C LEU A 28 -15.87 -6.78 -10.50
N PRO A 29 -16.62 -7.29 -11.50
CA PRO A 29 -16.38 -8.61 -12.08
C PRO A 29 -14.95 -8.81 -12.61
N ILE A 30 -14.33 -7.75 -13.12
CA ILE A 30 -12.94 -7.78 -13.62
C ILE A 30 -11.89 -7.95 -12.51
N ALA A 31 -12.26 -7.77 -11.24
CA ALA A 31 -11.34 -7.91 -10.10
C ALA A 31 -11.26 -9.36 -9.58
N VAL A 32 -12.23 -10.22 -9.88
CA VAL A 32 -12.36 -11.57 -9.30
C VAL A 32 -12.24 -12.63 -10.38
N GLU A 33 -11.31 -13.58 -10.22
CA GLU A 33 -10.97 -14.57 -11.25
C GLU A 33 -12.16 -15.47 -11.62
N ASN A 34 -12.93 -15.93 -10.61
CA ASN A 34 -14.05 -16.85 -10.79
C ASN A 34 -15.43 -16.16 -10.83
N GLY A 35 -15.47 -14.81 -10.85
CA GLY A 35 -16.72 -14.03 -10.89
C GLY A 35 -17.65 -14.13 -9.68
N GLN A 36 -17.31 -14.94 -8.67
CA GLN A 36 -18.08 -15.07 -7.43
C GLN A 36 -17.83 -13.89 -6.50
N ILE A 37 -18.46 -12.76 -6.79
CA ILE A 37 -18.28 -11.52 -6.03
C ILE A 37 -19.00 -11.63 -4.68
N ASN A 38 -18.26 -11.43 -3.59
CA ASN A 38 -18.81 -11.23 -2.27
C ASN A 38 -18.39 -9.84 -1.75
N PHE A 39 -19.35 -8.93 -1.59
CA PHE A 39 -19.08 -7.56 -1.15
C PHE A 39 -18.42 -7.50 0.24
N LEU A 40 -18.79 -8.40 1.16
CA LEU A 40 -18.18 -8.46 2.48
C LEU A 40 -16.70 -8.83 2.39
N THR A 41 -16.35 -9.77 1.50
CA THR A 41 -14.95 -10.11 1.21
C THR A 41 -14.20 -8.90 0.65
N SER A 42 -14.76 -8.22 -0.35
CA SER A 42 -14.15 -7.01 -0.93
C SER A 42 -13.97 -5.90 0.11
N PHE A 43 -14.95 -5.68 0.98
CA PHE A 43 -14.90 -4.68 2.04
C PHE A 43 -13.85 -5.01 3.10
N PHE A 44 -13.77 -6.27 3.52
CA PHE A 44 -12.76 -6.74 4.45
C PHE A 44 -11.36 -6.59 3.84
N THR A 45 -11.16 -7.05 2.61
CA THR A 45 -9.87 -6.95 1.92
C THR A 45 -9.46 -5.50 1.72
N ALA A 46 -10.37 -4.62 1.32
CA ALA A 46 -10.07 -3.19 1.16
C ALA A 46 -9.66 -2.54 2.49
N THR A 47 -10.34 -2.90 3.58
CA THR A 47 -10.03 -2.41 4.93
C THR A 47 -8.66 -2.92 5.38
N SER A 48 -8.41 -4.23 5.25
CA SER A 48 -7.15 -4.86 5.64
C SER A 48 -5.95 -4.32 4.84
N ALA A 49 -6.14 -4.07 3.54
CA ALA A 49 -5.12 -3.47 2.69
C ALA A 49 -4.83 -2.03 3.09
N LEU A 50 -5.85 -1.16 3.20
CA LEU A 50 -5.65 0.24 3.56
C LEU A 50 -5.11 0.41 4.99
N CYS A 51 -5.51 -0.46 5.92
CA CYS A 51 -4.99 -0.48 7.28
C CYS A 51 -3.71 -1.31 7.42
N VAL A 52 -3.18 -1.87 6.32
CA VAL A 52 -1.87 -2.50 6.28
C VAL A 52 -1.77 -3.66 7.28
N THR A 53 -2.85 -4.43 7.41
CA THR A 53 -3.00 -5.47 8.45
C THR A 53 -2.61 -6.86 7.95
N GLY A 54 -2.74 -7.13 6.65
CA GLY A 54 -2.34 -8.40 6.03
C GLY A 54 -3.30 -9.57 6.26
N LEU A 55 -4.44 -9.34 6.91
CA LEU A 55 -5.48 -10.36 7.07
C LEU A 55 -6.31 -10.50 5.80
N VAL A 56 -6.57 -11.73 5.39
CA VAL A 56 -7.33 -12.04 4.17
C VAL A 56 -8.38 -13.11 4.44
N LEU A 57 -9.59 -12.94 3.89
CA LEU A 57 -10.64 -13.96 3.93
C LEU A 57 -10.54 -14.95 2.77
N VAL A 58 -9.90 -14.52 1.69
CA VAL A 58 -9.65 -15.28 0.46
C VAL A 58 -8.20 -15.07 0.07
N ASP A 59 -7.60 -16.08 -0.53
CA ASP A 59 -6.19 -16.04 -0.91
C ASP A 59 -5.93 -14.99 -2.00
N THR A 60 -4.93 -14.13 -1.79
CA THR A 60 -4.73 -12.96 -2.65
C THR A 60 -4.24 -13.32 -4.05
N GLY A 61 -3.36 -14.31 -4.15
CA GLY A 61 -2.74 -14.73 -5.41
C GLY A 61 -3.68 -15.52 -6.33
N THR A 62 -4.68 -16.20 -5.77
CA THR A 62 -5.57 -17.09 -6.52
C THR A 62 -6.98 -16.54 -6.73
N TYR A 63 -7.50 -15.71 -5.82
CA TYR A 63 -8.87 -15.20 -5.92
C TYR A 63 -8.96 -13.91 -6.76
N TRP A 64 -7.99 -13.00 -6.61
CA TRP A 64 -8.00 -11.72 -7.31
C TRP A 64 -7.27 -11.78 -8.64
N THR A 65 -7.87 -11.19 -9.66
CA THR A 65 -7.21 -10.97 -10.95
C THR A 65 -6.04 -9.99 -10.79
N PRO A 66 -5.15 -9.84 -11.78
CA PRO A 66 -4.14 -8.78 -11.77
C PRO A 66 -4.73 -7.38 -11.52
N PHE A 67 -5.94 -7.10 -12.01
CA PHE A 67 -6.64 -5.85 -11.73
C PHE A 67 -6.99 -5.70 -10.25
N GLY A 68 -7.53 -6.75 -9.61
CA GLY A 68 -7.81 -6.76 -8.17
C GLY A 68 -6.54 -6.61 -7.34
N GLN A 69 -5.46 -7.30 -7.72
CA GLN A 69 -4.16 -7.20 -7.06
C GLN A 69 -3.57 -5.78 -7.16
N VAL A 70 -3.70 -5.09 -8.30
CA VAL A 70 -3.33 -3.67 -8.42
C VAL A 70 -4.10 -2.81 -7.44
N ILE A 71 -5.42 -3.00 -7.30
CA ILE A 71 -6.23 -2.23 -6.35
C ILE A 71 -5.75 -2.47 -4.90
N ILE A 72 -5.53 -3.73 -4.52
CA ILE A 72 -5.02 -4.08 -3.19
C ILE A 72 -3.67 -3.41 -2.94
N MET A 73 -2.77 -3.46 -3.92
CA MET A 73 -1.46 -2.83 -3.85
C MET A 73 -1.53 -1.32 -3.68
N LEU A 74 -2.41 -0.65 -4.42
CA LEU A 74 -2.63 0.79 -4.27
C LEU A 74 -3.22 1.13 -2.90
N LEU A 75 -4.12 0.30 -2.38
CA LEU A 75 -4.72 0.52 -1.05
C LEU A 75 -3.66 0.44 0.05
N PHE A 76 -2.83 -0.60 0.07
CA PHE A 76 -1.77 -0.68 1.09
C PHE A 76 -0.62 0.32 0.87
N GLN A 77 -0.39 0.79 -0.36
CA GLN A 77 0.54 1.91 -0.61
C GLN A 77 0.02 3.21 0.02
N VAL A 78 -1.25 3.53 -0.22
CA VAL A 78 -1.90 4.71 0.39
C VAL A 78 -1.97 4.58 1.91
N GLY A 79 -2.21 3.35 2.40
CA GLY A 79 -2.24 3.01 3.81
C GLY A 79 -0.90 3.21 4.51
N GLY A 80 0.16 2.59 4.00
CA GLY A 80 1.48 2.58 4.63
C GLY A 80 2.18 3.93 4.57
N LEU A 81 2.07 4.65 3.46
CA LEU A 81 2.51 6.05 3.38
C LEU A 81 1.66 6.97 4.27
N GLY A 82 0.40 6.60 4.52
CA GLY A 82 -0.60 7.43 5.15
C GLY A 82 -1.30 8.37 4.17
N ILE A 83 -2.61 8.54 4.35
CA ILE A 83 -3.48 9.34 3.46
C ILE A 83 -2.95 10.76 3.24
N MET A 84 -2.39 11.39 4.28
CA MET A 84 -1.89 12.76 4.17
C MET A 84 -0.60 12.85 3.35
N SER A 85 0.25 11.81 3.38
CA SER A 85 1.41 11.72 2.48
C SER A 85 0.96 11.58 1.06
N PHE A 86 0.00 10.70 0.80
CA PHE A 86 -0.53 10.52 -0.54
C PHE A 86 -1.27 11.78 -1.07
N ALA A 87 -1.99 12.49 -0.21
CA ALA A 87 -2.60 13.77 -0.56
C ALA A 87 -1.54 14.85 -0.87
N ALA A 88 -0.44 14.89 -0.10
CA ALA A 88 0.69 15.78 -0.37
C ALA A 88 1.36 15.46 -1.72
N PHE A 89 1.49 14.18 -2.05
CA PHE A 89 2.01 13.70 -3.33
C PHE A 89 1.16 14.20 -4.51
N LEU A 90 -0.16 14.01 -4.44
CA LEU A 90 -1.08 14.49 -5.47
C LEU A 90 -1.03 16.01 -5.62
N ALA A 91 -1.00 16.75 -4.50
CA ALA A 91 -0.86 18.20 -4.55
C ALA A 91 0.48 18.65 -5.19
N PHE A 92 1.56 17.92 -4.92
CA PHE A 92 2.88 18.19 -5.50
C PHE A 92 2.90 17.97 -7.01
N ILE A 93 2.40 16.84 -7.51
CA ILE A 93 2.34 16.55 -8.95
C ILE A 93 1.45 17.57 -9.68
N LEU A 94 0.32 17.95 -9.08
CA LEU A 94 -0.61 18.91 -9.66
C LEU A 94 -0.13 20.38 -9.55
N GLY A 95 1.03 20.63 -8.94
CA GLY A 95 1.54 21.99 -8.70
C GLY A 95 0.63 22.83 -7.78
N ARG A 96 -0.27 22.19 -7.03
CA ARG A 96 -1.24 22.85 -6.17
C ARG A 96 -0.59 23.24 -4.85
N ARG A 97 -0.89 24.45 -4.37
CA ARG A 97 -0.46 24.92 -3.05
C ARG A 97 -1.23 24.21 -1.95
N ILE A 98 -0.51 23.80 -0.89
CA ILE A 98 -1.08 23.19 0.32
C ILE A 98 -1.43 24.29 1.32
N ASN A 99 -2.70 24.35 1.68
CA ASN A 99 -3.31 25.36 2.56
C ASN A 99 -3.07 25.06 4.04
N LEU A 100 -3.30 26.05 4.91
CA LEU A 100 -3.05 25.93 6.35
C LEU A 100 -3.78 24.74 7.01
N LYS A 101 -5.04 24.49 6.65
CA LYS A 101 -5.82 23.34 7.18
C LYS A 101 -5.21 21.99 6.82
N GLU A 102 -4.69 21.84 5.60
CA GLU A 102 -4.01 20.63 5.16
C GLU A 102 -2.69 20.45 5.93
N ARG A 103 -1.94 21.54 6.14
CA ARG A 103 -0.72 21.53 6.97
C ARG A 103 -0.99 21.17 8.43
N LEU A 104 -2.09 21.66 9.02
CA LEU A 104 -2.52 21.29 10.37
C LEU A 104 -2.87 19.79 10.47
N THR A 105 -3.50 19.24 9.43
CA THR A 105 -3.85 17.82 9.39
C THR A 105 -2.60 16.95 9.18
N MET A 106 -1.65 17.41 8.37
CA MET A 106 -0.33 16.80 8.20
C MET A 106 0.46 16.78 9.51
N GLN A 107 0.44 17.89 10.26
CA GLN A 107 1.08 18.01 11.56
C GLN A 107 0.51 17.02 12.56
N TYR A 108 -0.83 16.94 12.62
CA TYR A 108 -1.54 16.00 13.46
C TYR A 108 -1.19 14.55 13.10
N SER A 109 -1.07 14.23 11.80
CA SER A 109 -0.78 12.86 11.34
C SER A 109 0.64 12.38 11.70
N LEU A 110 1.63 13.27 11.71
CA LEU A 110 3.01 12.95 12.11
C LEU A 110 3.29 13.19 13.60
N ASN A 111 2.29 13.55 14.40
CA ASN A 111 2.45 13.95 15.80
C ASN A 111 3.57 15.00 16.01
N LYS A 112 3.72 15.96 15.08
CA LYS A 112 4.75 17.01 15.15
C LYS A 112 4.25 18.26 15.87
N SER A 113 5.14 18.96 16.58
CA SER A 113 4.81 20.21 17.29
C SER A 113 4.87 21.48 16.43
N SER A 114 5.48 21.43 15.24
CA SER A 114 5.64 22.60 14.36
C SER A 114 5.10 22.37 12.94
N LEU A 115 4.59 23.44 12.34
CA LEU A 115 4.10 23.49 10.95
C LEU A 115 5.19 23.78 9.92
N GLY A 116 6.35 24.28 10.38
CA GLY A 116 7.45 24.69 9.53
C GLY A 116 8.02 23.51 8.76
N GLY A 117 8.12 23.64 7.44
CA GLY A 117 8.73 22.61 6.59
C GLY A 117 7.97 21.29 6.46
N ILE A 118 6.76 21.17 7.01
CA ILE A 118 6.04 19.89 7.05
C ILE A 118 5.78 19.31 5.66
N VAL A 119 5.47 20.16 4.68
CA VAL A 119 5.30 19.76 3.28
C VAL A 119 6.58 19.12 2.72
N ASN A 120 7.75 19.62 3.09
CA ASN A 120 9.02 19.05 2.64
C ASN A 120 9.26 17.69 3.29
N VAL A 121 8.95 17.53 4.58
CA VAL A 121 9.04 16.23 5.26
C VAL A 121 8.23 15.16 4.52
N PHE A 122 6.96 15.45 4.22
CA PHE A 122 6.12 14.53 3.45
C PHE A 122 6.69 14.22 2.06
N LYS A 123 7.22 15.22 1.34
CA LYS A 123 7.89 15.00 0.05
C LYS A 123 9.11 14.09 0.17
N TYR A 124 9.94 14.29 1.20
CA TYR A 124 11.12 13.45 1.45
C TYR A 124 10.71 12.01 1.75
N LEU A 125 9.71 11.80 2.62
CA LEU A 125 9.19 10.46 2.93
C LEU A 125 8.69 9.74 1.68
N LEU A 126 7.93 10.43 0.83
CA LEU A 126 7.43 9.86 -0.43
C LEU A 126 8.55 9.46 -1.39
N ILE A 127 9.49 10.37 -1.66
CA ILE A 127 10.61 10.09 -2.57
C ILE A 127 11.47 8.96 -2.02
N PHE A 128 11.75 8.98 -0.72
CA PHE A 128 12.51 7.94 -0.05
C PHE A 128 11.84 6.57 -0.16
N SER A 129 10.53 6.48 0.15
CA SER A 129 9.74 5.26 0.00
C SER A 129 9.83 4.70 -1.42
N PHE A 130 9.53 5.50 -2.44
CA PHE A 130 9.57 5.00 -3.83
C PHE A 130 10.97 4.54 -4.26
N ILE A 131 12.04 5.15 -3.76
CA ILE A 131 13.42 4.71 -4.04
C ILE A 131 13.69 3.34 -3.41
N ILE A 132 13.33 3.16 -2.13
CA ILE A 132 13.55 1.90 -1.42
C ILE A 132 12.67 0.79 -2.00
N GLU A 133 11.39 1.07 -2.30
CA GLU A 133 10.47 0.15 -2.95
C GLU A 133 10.98 -0.28 -4.32
N LEU A 134 11.53 0.65 -5.12
CA LEU A 134 12.12 0.32 -6.42
C LEU A 134 13.36 -0.56 -6.28
N ALA A 135 14.24 -0.25 -5.33
CA ALA A 135 15.42 -1.07 -5.05
C ALA A 135 15.04 -2.50 -4.62
N GLY A 136 14.05 -2.63 -3.72
CA GLY A 136 13.51 -3.92 -3.30
C GLY A 136 12.85 -4.68 -4.47
N ALA A 137 12.08 -3.99 -5.30
CA ALA A 137 11.43 -4.59 -6.46
C ALA A 137 12.44 -5.13 -7.48
N ILE A 138 13.54 -4.40 -7.71
CA ILE A 138 14.64 -4.85 -8.58
C ILE A 138 15.33 -6.08 -7.99
N ALA A 139 15.63 -6.08 -6.68
CA ALA A 139 16.28 -7.20 -6.02
C ALA A 139 15.42 -8.48 -6.11
N LEU A 140 14.12 -8.35 -5.79
CA LEU A 140 13.15 -9.46 -5.88
C LEU A 140 12.91 -9.90 -7.33
N PHE A 141 12.88 -8.97 -8.28
CA PHE A 141 12.79 -9.29 -9.71
C PHE A 141 13.97 -10.15 -10.16
N ILE A 142 15.20 -9.73 -9.86
CA ILE A 142 16.41 -10.47 -10.24
C ILE A 142 16.38 -11.89 -9.64
N TYR A 143 15.92 -12.02 -8.40
CA TYR A 143 15.80 -13.31 -7.71
C TYR A 143 14.76 -14.25 -8.37
N TRP A 144 13.55 -13.76 -8.67
CA TRP A 144 12.48 -14.59 -9.25
C TRP A 144 12.52 -14.70 -10.78
N TYR A 145 13.31 -13.89 -11.47
CA TYR A 145 13.43 -13.89 -12.93
C TYR A 145 13.76 -15.27 -13.52
N PRO A 146 14.74 -16.03 -13.00
CA PRO A 146 15.12 -17.32 -13.57
C PRO A 146 14.02 -18.39 -13.46
N SER A 147 13.20 -18.35 -12.41
CA SER A 147 12.19 -19.37 -12.12
C SER A 147 10.80 -19.04 -12.68
N MET A 148 10.47 -17.75 -12.81
CA MET A 148 9.12 -17.30 -13.20
C MET A 148 9.06 -16.59 -14.55
N GLY A 149 10.20 -16.21 -15.13
CA GLY A 149 10.26 -15.37 -16.33
C GLY A 149 9.94 -13.90 -16.06
N ALA A 150 10.20 -13.05 -17.06
CA ALA A 150 10.22 -11.60 -16.91
C ALA A 150 8.91 -10.99 -16.37
N GLY A 151 7.78 -11.29 -17.01
CA GLY A 151 6.51 -10.63 -16.67
C GLY A 151 6.03 -10.96 -15.26
N LYS A 152 6.06 -12.25 -14.89
CA LYS A 152 5.62 -12.70 -13.57
C LYS A 152 6.59 -12.26 -12.48
N ALA A 153 7.90 -12.39 -12.71
CA ALA A 153 8.90 -11.92 -11.74
C ALA A 153 8.81 -10.41 -11.49
N LEU A 154 8.53 -9.60 -12.53
CA LEU A 154 8.39 -8.15 -12.37
C LEU A 154 7.18 -7.83 -11.51
N TRP A 155 6.04 -8.46 -11.80
CA TRP A 155 4.81 -8.26 -11.04
C TRP A 155 4.97 -8.69 -9.58
N TYR A 156 5.53 -9.87 -9.34
CA TYR A 156 5.77 -10.38 -7.99
C TYR A 156 6.78 -9.51 -7.25
N GLY A 157 7.87 -9.10 -7.90
CA GLY A 157 8.90 -8.24 -7.30
C GLY A 157 8.34 -6.89 -6.85
N VAL A 158 7.58 -6.22 -7.71
CA VAL A 158 6.94 -4.94 -7.38
C VAL A 158 5.92 -5.13 -6.25
N PHE A 159 5.00 -6.08 -6.37
CA PHE A 159 3.94 -6.28 -5.39
C PHE A 159 4.51 -6.58 -3.99
N HIS A 160 5.45 -7.52 -3.88
CA HIS A 160 6.02 -7.92 -2.59
C HIS A 160 6.96 -6.86 -2.02
N SER A 161 7.67 -6.10 -2.87
CA SER A 161 8.50 -4.99 -2.38
C SER A 161 7.66 -3.91 -1.72
N ILE A 162 6.59 -3.49 -2.39
CA ILE A 162 5.67 -2.47 -1.87
C ILE A 162 4.94 -3.01 -0.63
N SER A 163 4.48 -4.26 -0.65
CA SER A 163 3.85 -4.91 0.49
C SER A 163 4.80 -4.96 1.70
N ALA A 164 6.05 -5.39 1.50
CA ALA A 164 7.04 -5.48 2.57
C ALA A 164 7.44 -4.10 3.10
N PHE A 165 7.73 -3.12 2.24
CA PHE A 165 8.09 -1.77 2.68
C PHE A 165 6.97 -1.13 3.51
N ASN A 166 5.72 -1.27 3.08
CA ASN A 166 4.60 -0.72 3.81
C ASN A 166 4.21 -1.56 5.03
N ASN A 167 4.80 -2.74 5.27
CA ASN A 167 4.39 -3.71 6.29
C ASN A 167 2.99 -4.30 6.08
N ALA A 168 2.51 -4.38 4.84
CA ALA A 168 1.14 -4.75 4.49
C ALA A 168 0.81 -6.23 4.72
N GLY A 169 1.79 -7.13 4.59
CA GLY A 169 1.60 -8.58 4.80
C GLY A 169 0.84 -9.32 3.70
N PHE A 170 0.51 -8.67 2.57
CA PHE A 170 -0.10 -9.31 1.41
C PHE A 170 0.96 -9.95 0.51
N ASP A 171 0.64 -11.11 -0.09
CA ASP A 171 1.52 -11.83 -1.02
C ASP A 171 0.74 -12.43 -2.20
N LEU A 172 1.46 -12.95 -3.21
CA LEU A 172 0.88 -13.57 -4.42
C LEU A 172 1.25 -15.06 -4.59
N PHE A 173 1.81 -15.71 -3.58
CA PHE A 173 2.28 -17.10 -3.68
C PHE A 173 1.16 -18.12 -3.57
N GLY A 174 0.00 -17.69 -3.07
CA GLY A 174 -1.23 -18.45 -3.12
C GLY A 174 -1.34 -19.51 -2.04
N ASN A 175 -2.51 -20.16 -1.98
CA ASN A 175 -2.85 -21.22 -1.02
C ASN A 175 -2.61 -20.85 0.45
N PHE A 176 -2.66 -19.56 0.80
CA PHE A 176 -2.31 -19.04 2.12
C PHE A 176 -0.90 -19.45 2.60
N ALA A 177 -0.03 -19.88 1.68
CA ALA A 177 1.33 -20.30 2.01
C ALA A 177 2.23 -19.11 2.29
N SER A 178 1.94 -17.96 1.68
CA SER A 178 2.78 -16.78 1.75
C SER A 178 4.24 -17.10 1.41
N LEU A 179 5.19 -16.47 2.10
CA LEU A 179 6.62 -16.70 1.90
C LEU A 179 7.17 -17.97 2.58
N THR A 180 6.32 -18.84 3.15
CA THR A 180 6.78 -20.06 3.85
C THR A 180 7.55 -21.03 2.96
N GLY A 181 7.31 -21.01 1.64
CA GLY A 181 8.08 -21.81 0.68
C GLY A 181 9.55 -21.36 0.52
N PHE A 182 9.93 -20.21 1.06
CA PHE A 182 11.28 -19.63 0.97
C PHE A 182 12.04 -19.69 2.30
N THR A 183 11.58 -20.50 3.26
CA THR A 183 12.29 -20.67 4.54
C THR A 183 13.71 -21.15 4.30
N GLY A 184 14.69 -20.40 4.82
CA GLY A 184 16.12 -20.69 4.65
C GLY A 184 16.80 -19.96 3.48
N ASP A 185 16.05 -19.23 2.64
CA ASP A 185 16.65 -18.38 1.61
C ASP A 185 17.13 -17.05 2.21
N ALA A 186 18.44 -16.90 2.34
CA ALA A 186 19.05 -15.72 2.94
C ALA A 186 18.81 -14.44 2.13
N MET A 187 18.79 -14.52 0.79
CA MET A 187 18.63 -13.33 -0.05
C MET A 187 17.23 -12.74 0.10
N LEU A 188 16.21 -13.60 0.03
CA LEU A 188 14.82 -13.18 0.19
C LEU A 188 14.54 -12.71 1.61
N ALA A 189 15.03 -13.45 2.62
CA ALA A 189 14.86 -13.07 4.02
C ALA A 189 15.50 -11.70 4.34
N ILE A 190 16.73 -11.45 3.88
CA ILE A 190 17.41 -10.16 4.08
C ILE A 190 16.66 -9.05 3.36
N THR A 191 16.25 -9.27 2.12
CA THR A 191 15.57 -8.24 1.31
C THR A 191 14.24 -7.85 1.95
N ILE A 192 13.39 -8.82 2.27
CA ILE A 192 12.07 -8.56 2.88
C ILE A 192 12.23 -7.95 4.29
N SER A 193 13.15 -8.45 5.10
CA SER A 193 13.39 -7.91 6.44
C SER A 193 13.92 -6.48 6.39
N ALA A 194 14.82 -6.16 5.45
CA ALA A 194 15.31 -4.80 5.28
C ALA A 194 14.19 -3.85 4.86
N LEU A 195 13.31 -4.26 3.93
CA LEU A 195 12.15 -3.46 3.53
C LEU A 195 11.20 -3.20 4.70
N LEU A 196 10.83 -4.24 5.47
CA LEU A 196 9.97 -4.12 6.65
C LEU A 196 10.58 -3.18 7.70
N LEU A 197 11.87 -3.36 8.02
CA LEU A 197 12.55 -2.55 9.03
C LEU A 197 12.73 -1.10 8.60
N ILE A 198 13.13 -0.86 7.35
CA ILE A 198 13.34 0.51 6.84
C ILE A 198 12.01 1.24 6.69
N GLY A 199 10.94 0.56 6.26
CA GLY A 199 9.63 1.18 6.11
C GLY A 199 8.87 1.36 7.43
N GLY A 200 9.17 0.54 8.45
CA GLY A 200 8.55 0.64 9.77
C GLY A 200 9.19 1.69 10.70
N LEU A 201 10.45 2.08 10.47
CA LEU A 201 11.21 3.05 11.30
C LEU A 201 11.07 4.49 10.78
#